data_AF-A0A0F0CTK7-F1
#
_entry.id   AF-A0A0F0CTK7-F1
#
_cell.length_a   1.000
_cell.length_b   1.000
_cell.length_c   1.000
_cell.angle_alpha   90.00
_cell.angle_beta   90.00
_cell.angle_gamma   90.00
#
_symmetry.space_group_name_H-M   'P 1'
#
loop_
_entity.id
_entity.type
_entity.pdbx_description
1 polymer ?
#
loop_
_entity_poly.entity_id
_entity_poly.type
_entity_poly.pdbx_seq_one_letter_code
_entity_poly.pdbx_strand_id
1 'polypeptide(L)'
;MAVGTGRTDLIIEFNGDKFVLELKLKRLPSAKQKGLDQISGYLDKLGMKKGWLILFELKPSSIVKWKTRLKWKNVSHQNKKITVVEM
;
A
#
# COMPACT_ATOMS: atom_id res chain seq x y z
N MET A 1 -17.26 13.30 0.65
CA MET A 1 -16.73 12.58 -0.54
C MET A 1 -15.23 12.84 -0.63
N ALA A 2 -14.44 11.76 -0.57
CA ALA A 2 -12.98 11.79 -0.54
C ALA A 2 -12.38 11.51 -1.93
N VAL A 3 -12.61 12.43 -2.86
CA VAL A 3 -11.92 12.49 -4.15
C VAL A 3 -11.33 13.88 -4.24
N GLY A 4 -10.00 14.00 -4.13
CA GLY A 4 -9.27 15.24 -4.45
C GLY A 4 -8.43 15.88 -3.35
N THR A 5 -8.57 15.53 -2.06
CA THR A 5 -7.83 16.25 -1.00
C THR A 5 -6.48 15.63 -0.60
N GLY A 6 -6.05 14.53 -1.25
CA GLY A 6 -4.72 13.95 -1.05
C GLY A 6 -4.37 13.64 0.41
N ARG A 7 -5.16 12.79 1.07
CA ARG A 7 -4.91 12.32 2.44
C ARG A 7 -4.35 10.90 2.42
N THR A 8 -3.27 10.67 3.14
CA THR A 8 -2.77 9.32 3.44
C THR A 8 -3.83 8.53 4.20
N ASP A 9 -4.00 7.25 3.87
CA ASP A 9 -5.00 6.40 4.53
C ASP A 9 -4.66 6.20 6.02
N LEU A 10 -3.40 5.88 6.34
CA LEU A 10 -2.95 5.69 7.72
C LEU A 10 -1.47 6.06 7.88
N ILE A 11 -1.16 6.77 8.96
CA ILE A 11 0.21 6.95 9.46
C ILE A 11 0.25 6.37 10.87
N ILE A 12 1.21 5.48 11.12
CA ILE A 12 1.51 4.96 12.46
C ILE A 12 2.76 5.67 12.95
N GLU A 13 2.69 6.31 14.11
CA GLU A 13 3.86 6.82 14.81
C GLU A 13 4.14 5.91 16.01
N PHE A 14 5.31 5.28 16.04
CA PHE A 14 5.69 4.35 17.08
C PHE A 14 7.18 4.45 17.38
N ASN A 15 7.52 4.66 18.65
CA ASN A 15 8.91 4.76 19.11
C ASN A 15 9.77 5.77 18.31
N GLY A 16 9.17 6.90 17.93
CA GLY A 16 9.84 7.95 17.13
C GLY A 16 9.89 7.68 15.62
N ASP A 17 9.52 6.48 15.16
CA ASP A 17 9.40 6.14 13.75
C ASP A 17 8.01 6.45 13.20
N LYS A 18 7.95 6.82 11.91
CA LYS A 18 6.69 6.99 11.17
C LYS A 18 6.56 5.91 10.10
N PHE A 19 5.37 5.34 9.98
CA PHE A 19 5.03 4.33 8.97
C PHE A 19 3.82 4.81 8.17
N VAL A 20 4.03 5.06 6.89
CA VAL A 20 2.98 5.51 5.95
C VAL A 20 2.39 4.29 5.28
N LEU A 21 1.08 4.11 5.41
CA LEU A 21 0.32 2.99 4.85
C LEU A 21 -0.71 3.52 3.83
N GLU A 22 -0.82 2.80 2.72
CA GLU A 22 -1.86 2.97 1.71
C GLU A 22 -2.61 1.63 1.56
N LEU A 23 -3.94 1.69 1.54
CA LEU A 23 -4.82 0.53 1.54
C LEU A 23 -5.60 0.47 0.22
N LYS A 24 -5.51 -0.65 -0.50
CA LYS A 24 -6.25 -0.85 -1.74
C LYS A 24 -6.93 -2.21 -1.78
N LEU A 25 -8.14 -2.24 -2.30
CA LEU A 25 -8.79 -3.49 -2.72
C LEU A 25 -8.26 -3.90 -4.11
N LYS A 26 -7.95 -5.18 -4.33
CA LYS A 26 -7.50 -5.73 -5.62
C LYS A 26 -8.66 -5.91 -6.62
N ARG A 27 -9.48 -4.86 -6.79
CA ARG A 27 -10.65 -4.86 -7.69
C ARG A 27 -10.27 -4.90 -9.16
N LEU A 28 -9.19 -4.21 -9.51
CA LEU A 28 -8.72 -4.04 -10.89
C LEU A 28 -7.23 -4.39 -10.98
N PRO A 29 -6.73 -4.86 -12.14
CA PRO A 29 -5.30 -5.11 -12.34
C PRO A 29 -4.42 -3.90 -12.04
N SER A 30 -4.94 -2.69 -12.27
CA SER A 30 -4.25 -1.42 -12.02
C SER A 30 -4.22 -0.97 -10.56
N ALA A 31 -4.92 -1.65 -9.64
CA ALA A 31 -5.02 -1.24 -8.23
C ALA A 31 -3.65 -1.13 -7.56
N LYS A 32 -2.75 -2.07 -7.86
CA LYS A 32 -1.37 -2.05 -7.35
C LYS A 32 -0.60 -0.84 -7.85
N GLN A 33 -0.59 -0.59 -9.16
CA GLN A 33 0.16 0.52 -9.74
C GLN A 33 -0.34 1.86 -9.20
N LYS A 34 -1.67 2.05 -9.19
CA LYS A 34 -2.29 3.26 -8.60
C LYS A 34 -1.94 3.44 -7.13
N GLY A 35 -1.91 2.36 -6.35
CA GLY A 35 -1.49 2.40 -4.94
C GLY A 35 -0.02 2.79 -4.78
N LEU A 36 0.87 2.28 -5.63
CA LEU A 36 2.30 2.65 -5.64
C LEU A 36 2.50 4.13 -5.98
N ASP A 37 1.81 4.65 -7.00
CA ASP A 37 1.89 6.06 -7.38
C ASP A 37 1.34 6.96 -6.26
N GLN A 38 0.21 6.58 -5.64
CA GLN A 38 -0.41 7.34 -4.56
C GLN A 38 0.47 7.40 -3.32
N ILE A 39 1.00 6.26 -2.84
CA ILE A 39 1.87 6.26 -1.65
C ILE A 39 3.20 6.98 -1.91
N SER A 40 3.78 6.87 -3.11
CA SER A 40 4.99 7.63 -3.45
C SER A 40 4.77 9.14 -3.33
N GLY A 41 3.63 9.64 -3.83
CA GLY A 41 3.26 11.06 -3.68
C GLY A 41 3.08 11.50 -2.22
N TYR A 42 2.60 10.62 -1.34
CA TYR A 42 2.56 10.92 0.10
C TYR A 42 3.94 10.92 0.75
N LEU A 43 4.79 9.95 0.39
CA LEU A 43 6.16 9.89 0.88
C LEU A 43 6.96 11.13 0.47
N ASP A 44 6.73 11.68 -0.72
CA ASP A 44 7.34 12.96 -1.13
C ASP A 44 6.92 14.12 -0.24
N LYS A 45 5.62 14.28 0.00
CA LYS A 45 5.08 15.35 0.87
C LYS A 45 5.59 15.27 2.31
N LEU A 46 5.85 14.05 2.80
CA LEU A 46 6.32 13.80 4.17
C LEU A 46 7.86 13.77 4.28
N GLY A 47 8.59 13.95 3.18
CA GLY A 47 10.06 13.83 3.17
C GLY A 47 10.58 12.41 3.46
N MET A 48 9.75 11.39 3.23
CA MET A 48 10.03 9.99 3.55
C MET A 48 10.41 9.18 2.30
N LYS A 49 11.09 8.05 2.52
CA LYS A 49 11.49 7.11 1.44
C LYS A 49 10.96 5.69 1.61
N LYS A 50 10.26 5.40 2.70
CA LYS A 50 9.76 4.06 3.04
C LYS A 50 8.26 4.10 3.30
N GLY A 51 7.52 3.16 2.72
CA GLY A 51 6.07 3.06 2.92
C GLY A 51 5.55 1.65 2.70
N TRP A 52 4.26 1.46 2.96
CA TRP A 52 3.59 0.18 2.95
C TRP A 52 2.32 0.24 2.10
N LEU A 53 2.22 -0.63 1.10
CA LEU A 53 1.00 -0.80 0.31
C LEU A 53 0.34 -2.12 0.68
N ILE A 54 -0.85 -2.06 1.28
CA ILE A 54 -1.64 -3.24 1.62
C ILE A 54 -2.71 -3.46 0.56
N LEU A 55 -2.68 -4.64 -0.07
CA LEU A 55 -3.58 -5.04 -1.14
C LEU A 55 -4.48 -6.18 -0.68
N PHE A 56 -5.75 -5.86 -0.45
CA PHE A 56 -6.76 -6.82 0.00
C PHE A 56 -7.34 -7.61 -1.19
N GLU A 57 -7.24 -8.93 -1.10
CA GLU A 57 -7.83 -9.92 -1.98
C GLU A 57 -9.32 -10.06 -1.66
N LEU A 58 -10.14 -9.84 -2.69
CA LEU A 58 -11.58 -9.91 -2.59
C LEU A 58 -12.11 -11.31 -2.92
N LYS A 59 -11.33 -12.11 -3.65
CA LYS A 59 -11.74 -13.46 -4.04
C LYS A 59 -11.85 -14.35 -2.80
N PRO A 60 -12.95 -15.09 -2.62
CA PRO A 60 -13.11 -15.98 -1.47
C PRO A 60 -12.02 -17.05 -1.41
N SER A 61 -11.86 -17.67 -0.24
CA SER A 61 -10.84 -18.70 0.01
C SER A 61 -11.01 -19.97 -0.84
N SER A 62 -12.20 -20.19 -1.40
CA SER A 62 -12.45 -21.23 -2.40
C SER A 62 -11.73 -20.99 -3.72
N ILE A 63 -11.42 -19.72 -4.06
CA ILE A 63 -10.70 -19.33 -5.28
C ILE A 63 -9.22 -19.05 -4.96
N VAL A 64 -8.94 -18.26 -3.92
CA VAL A 64 -7.57 -17.96 -3.48
C VAL A 64 -7.33 -18.54 -2.09
N LYS A 65 -6.63 -19.67 -2.03
CA LYS A 65 -6.38 -20.41 -0.80
C LYS A 65 -5.59 -19.59 0.23
N TRP A 66 -5.98 -19.67 1.50
CA TRP A 66 -5.32 -19.00 2.63
C TRP A 66 -3.80 -19.21 2.68
N LYS A 67 -3.35 -20.46 2.45
CA LYS A 67 -1.92 -20.84 2.46
C LYS A 67 -1.06 -20.00 1.50
N THR A 68 -1.65 -19.47 0.42
CA THR A 68 -0.94 -18.73 -0.63
C THR A 68 -1.36 -17.25 -0.70
N ARG A 69 -2.22 -16.80 0.22
CA ARG A 69 -2.88 -15.50 0.13
C ARG A 69 -1.97 -14.37 0.61
N LEU A 70 -1.29 -14.60 1.74
CA LEU A 70 -0.37 -13.64 2.32
C LEU A 70 0.96 -13.65 1.54
N LYS A 71 1.28 -12.54 0.88
CA LYS A 71 2.55 -12.36 0.16
C LYS A 71 3.16 -11.02 0.50
N TRP A 72 4.47 -11.02 0.72
CA TRP A 72 5.25 -9.83 1.07
C TRP A 72 6.30 -9.62 -0.01
N LYS A 73 6.39 -8.40 -0.54
CA LYS A 73 7.40 -8.05 -1.55
C LYS A 73 7.88 -6.61 -1.35
N ASN A 74 9.19 -6.44 -1.31
CA ASN A 74 9.79 -5.13 -1.39
C ASN A 74 9.88 -4.69 -2.86
N VAL A 75 9.39 -3.48 -3.15
CA VAL A 75 9.36 -2.89 -4.48
C VAL A 75 10.04 -1.53 -4.41
N SER A 76 10.97 -1.28 -5.33
CA SER A 76 11.48 0.07 -5.59
C SER A 76 10.57 0.74 -6.61
N HIS A 77 10.00 1.89 -6.27
CA HIS A 77 9.12 2.67 -7.17
C HIS A 77 9.37 4.16 -6.94
N GLN A 78 9.66 4.92 -8.01
CA GLN A 78 9.93 6.37 -7.93
C GLN A 78 10.94 6.74 -6.83
N ASN A 79 12.06 6.01 -6.72
CA ASN A 79 13.10 6.18 -5.69
C ASN A 79 12.61 5.98 -4.23
N LYS A 80 11.45 5.33 -4.03
CA LYS A 80 10.92 4.90 -2.74
C LYS A 80 11.07 3.39 -2.59
N LYS A 81 11.27 2.93 -1.34
CA LYS A 81 11.22 1.52 -0.97
C LYS A 81 9.83 1.25 -0.37
N ILE A 82 9.00 0.51 -1.09
CA ILE A 82 7.63 0.21 -0.65
C ILE A 82 7.52 -1.29 -0.39
N THR A 83 7.09 -1.64 0.82
CA THR A 83 6.73 -3.03 1.15
C THR A 83 5.27 -3.24 0.75
N VAL A 84 5.06 -4.12 -0.22
CA VAL A 84 3.74 -4.52 -0.67
C VAL A 84 3.33 -5.79 0.06
N VAL A 85 2.20 -5.73 0.76
CA VAL A 85 1.57 -6.88 1.41
C VAL A 85 0.28 -7.20 0.68
N GLU A 86 0.18 -8.38 0.10
CA GLU A 86 -1.07 -8.89 -0.48
C GLU A 86 -1.69 -9.88 0.49
N MET A 87 -3.00 -9.76 0.79
CA MET A 87 -3.70 -10.63 1.76
C MET A 87 -5.20 -10.74 1.49
#